data_AF-A0A1S8B942-F1
#
_entry.id   AF-A0A1S8B942-F1
#
_cell.length_a   1.000
_cell.length_b   1.000
_cell.length_c   1.000
_cell.angle_alpha   90.00
_cell.angle_beta   90.00
_cell.angle_gamma   90.00
#
_symmetry.space_group_name_H-M   'P 1'
#
loop_
_entity.id
_entity.type
_entity.pdbx_description
1 polymer ?
#
loop_
_entity_poly.entity_id
_entity_poly.type
_entity_poly.pdbx_seq_one_letter_code
_entity_poly.pdbx_strand_id
1 'polypeptide(L)'
;EATTGTIDLPNDEPEAVKAMLVFLYTGSYTTKGHAHPLLLSAQAYAMGEVYQIPKLKAFSCHAFSALAATGWQSPDFADAVDVVYGCTPPGGDQDGMRRAAVHVVCEHFHALADMPDFRDVLETHADLAKDVLYHLARLNPGGLIRKNYQCWSKKLGNHFVQLDVDLGASLGTVLVCPQCQVPRTLKEWQMALL
;
A
#
# COMPACT_ATOMS: atom_id res chain seq x y z
N GLU A 1 -32.66 20.20 -13.35
CA GLU A 1 -32.38 20.37 -11.91
C GLU A 1 -32.86 21.71 -11.36
N ALA A 2 -32.36 22.86 -11.84
CA ALA A 2 -32.69 24.17 -11.24
C ALA A 2 -34.19 24.54 -11.21
N THR A 3 -35.02 23.91 -12.04
CA THR A 3 -36.46 24.17 -12.12
C THR A 3 -37.32 23.08 -11.46
N THR A 4 -36.78 21.88 -11.27
CA THR A 4 -37.50 20.72 -10.73
C THR A 4 -37.36 20.60 -9.21
N GLY A 5 -36.31 21.18 -8.62
CA GLY A 5 -36.04 21.09 -7.17
C GLY A 5 -35.58 19.70 -6.72
N THR A 6 -35.26 18.80 -7.67
CA THR A 6 -34.80 17.43 -7.43
C THR A 6 -33.50 17.22 -8.20
N ILE A 7 -32.52 16.61 -7.53
CA ILE A 7 -31.25 16.14 -8.09
C ILE A 7 -31.25 14.63 -7.88
N ASP A 8 -31.24 13.87 -8.97
CA ASP A 8 -31.23 12.41 -8.93
C ASP A 8 -29.80 11.89 -9.01
N LEU A 9 -29.40 11.05 -8.06
CA LEU A 9 -28.06 10.47 -7.94
C LEU A 9 -28.08 8.94 -8.07
N PRO A 10 -28.47 8.38 -9.23
CA PRO A 10 -28.77 6.95 -9.37
C PRO A 10 -27.54 6.03 -9.34
N ASN A 11 -26.34 6.57 -9.57
CA ASN A 11 -25.10 5.79 -9.66
C ASN A 11 -24.25 5.89 -8.38
N ASP A 12 -24.68 6.68 -7.39
CA ASP A 12 -23.93 6.93 -6.16
C ASP A 12 -24.43 6.03 -5.03
N GLU A 13 -23.51 5.51 -4.20
CA GLU A 13 -23.87 4.69 -3.05
C GLU A 13 -24.63 5.52 -2.00
N PRO A 14 -25.84 5.11 -1.55
CA PRO A 14 -26.66 5.91 -0.65
C PRO A 14 -25.97 6.33 0.66
N GLU A 15 -25.14 5.45 1.24
CA GLU A 15 -24.39 5.78 2.45
C GLU A 15 -23.28 6.80 2.19
N ALA A 16 -22.64 6.79 1.03
CA ALA A 16 -21.65 7.78 0.63
C ALA A 16 -22.29 9.15 0.36
N VAL A 17 -23.46 9.18 -0.29
CA VAL A 17 -24.26 10.40 -0.48
C VAL A 17 -24.65 10.99 0.87
N LYS A 18 -25.13 10.15 1.79
CA LYS A 18 -25.48 10.57 3.15
C LYS A 18 -24.27 11.12 3.90
N ALA A 19 -23.12 10.46 3.83
CA ALA A 19 -21.88 10.95 4.43
C ALA A 19 -21.44 12.31 3.86
N MET A 20 -21.53 12.48 2.53
CA MET A 20 -21.27 13.76 1.86
C MET A 20 -22.24 14.85 2.35
N LEU A 21 -23.54 14.58 2.40
CA LEU A 21 -24.53 15.54 2.88
C LEU A 21 -24.28 15.92 4.34
N VAL A 22 -24.08 14.94 5.23
CA VAL A 22 -23.76 15.21 6.64
C VAL A 22 -22.49 16.04 6.77
N PHE A 23 -21.46 15.75 5.95
CA PHE A 23 -20.23 16.55 5.91
C PHE A 23 -20.49 17.98 5.46
N LEU A 24 -21.30 18.21 4.43
CA LEU A 24 -21.61 19.56 3.95
C LEU A 24 -22.31 20.42 5.00
N TYR A 25 -23.13 19.82 5.87
CA TYR A 25 -23.84 20.53 6.93
C TYR A 25 -23.04 20.67 8.23
N THR A 26 -22.18 19.72 8.56
CA THR A 26 -21.54 19.64 9.88
C THR A 26 -20.00 19.73 9.85
N GLY A 27 -19.39 19.61 8.67
CA GLY A 27 -17.94 19.59 8.48
C GLY A 27 -17.26 18.24 8.79
N SER A 28 -18.03 17.19 9.12
CA SER A 28 -17.51 15.83 9.39
C SER A 28 -18.57 14.76 9.14
N TYR A 29 -18.17 13.49 9.07
CA TYR A 29 -19.09 12.34 9.16
C TYR A 29 -18.46 11.26 10.04
N THR A 30 -19.28 10.33 10.56
CA THR A 30 -18.80 9.21 11.40
C THR A 30 -18.66 7.94 10.56
N THR A 31 -17.58 7.21 10.78
CA THR A 31 -17.40 5.84 10.26
C THR A 31 -17.74 4.78 11.32
N LYS A 32 -17.90 5.19 12.59
CA LYS A 32 -18.23 4.28 13.69
C LYS A 32 -19.65 3.74 13.54
N GLY A 33 -19.81 2.43 13.69
CA GLY A 33 -21.10 1.75 13.60
C GLY A 33 -21.53 1.40 12.18
N HIS A 34 -20.74 1.76 11.16
CA HIS A 34 -20.94 1.28 9.80
C HIS A 34 -20.33 -0.11 9.63
N ALA A 35 -20.94 -0.95 8.78
CA ALA A 35 -20.47 -2.31 8.51
C ALA A 35 -19.14 -2.31 7.74
N HIS A 36 -18.95 -1.34 6.84
CA HIS A 36 -17.81 -1.22 5.93
C HIS A 36 -17.20 0.19 6.04
N PRO A 37 -16.52 0.51 7.15
CA PRO A 37 -16.03 1.87 7.42
C PRO A 37 -14.90 2.31 6.49
N LEU A 38 -14.07 1.38 5.96
CA LEU A 38 -13.03 1.71 4.99
C LEU A 38 -13.66 2.03 3.64
N LEU A 39 -14.58 1.18 3.17
CA LEU A 39 -15.31 1.40 1.93
C LEU A 39 -16.09 2.71 1.95
N LEU A 40 -16.79 3.01 3.06
CA LEU A 40 -17.49 4.29 3.23
C LEU A 40 -16.52 5.48 3.07
N SER A 41 -15.31 5.37 3.62
CA SER A 41 -14.30 6.43 3.51
C SER A 41 -13.76 6.57 2.09
N ALA A 42 -13.59 5.46 1.36
CA ALA A 42 -13.21 5.48 -0.06
C ALA A 42 -14.32 6.08 -0.94
N GLN A 43 -15.58 5.69 -0.73
CA GLN A 43 -16.71 6.22 -1.47
C GLN A 43 -16.94 7.70 -1.16
N ALA A 44 -16.86 8.13 0.10
CA ALA A 44 -16.97 9.54 0.47
C ALA A 44 -15.83 10.38 -0.15
N TYR A 45 -14.62 9.81 -0.27
CA TYR A 45 -13.53 10.43 -1.03
C TYR A 45 -13.89 10.57 -2.52
N ALA A 46 -14.43 9.53 -3.14
CA ALA A 46 -14.88 9.56 -4.54
C ALA A 46 -15.96 10.61 -4.77
N MET A 47 -16.93 10.74 -3.85
CA MET A 47 -17.92 11.83 -3.88
C MET A 47 -17.24 13.20 -3.79
N GLY A 48 -16.23 13.35 -2.93
CA GLY A 48 -15.43 14.57 -2.86
C GLY A 48 -14.71 14.90 -4.17
N GLU A 49 -14.33 13.90 -4.96
CA GLU A 49 -13.77 14.08 -6.31
C GLU A 49 -14.85 14.49 -7.32
N VAL A 50 -15.94 13.71 -7.43
CA VAL A 50 -17.02 13.94 -8.40
C VAL A 50 -17.66 15.31 -8.21
N TYR A 51 -17.96 15.68 -6.96
CA TYR A 51 -18.64 16.93 -6.62
C TYR A 51 -17.67 18.08 -6.31
N GLN A 52 -16.36 17.88 -6.51
CA GLN A 52 -15.32 18.90 -6.32
C GLN A 52 -15.39 19.54 -4.92
N ILE A 53 -15.36 18.70 -3.87
CA ILE A 53 -15.37 19.09 -2.46
C ILE A 53 -14.02 18.72 -1.82
N PRO A 54 -12.95 19.54 -1.97
CA PRO A 54 -11.61 19.20 -1.49
C PRO A 54 -11.52 18.90 0.02
N LYS A 55 -12.34 19.58 0.84
CA LYS A 55 -12.36 19.34 2.28
C LYS A 55 -12.91 17.95 2.63
N LEU A 56 -13.90 17.46 1.88
CA LEU A 56 -14.43 16.11 2.05
C LEU A 56 -13.38 15.07 1.67
N LYS A 57 -12.67 15.28 0.56
CA LYS A 57 -11.54 14.42 0.16
C LYS A 57 -10.48 14.33 1.26
N ALA A 58 -10.04 15.48 1.77
CA ALA A 58 -9.03 15.52 2.82
C ALA A 58 -9.50 14.81 4.10
N PHE A 59 -10.75 15.04 4.52
CA PHE A 59 -11.34 14.38 5.68
C PHE A 59 -11.45 12.86 5.48
N SER A 60 -11.97 12.43 4.34
CA SER A 60 -12.16 11.01 4.02
C SER A 60 -10.83 10.27 3.89
N CYS A 61 -9.81 10.92 3.35
CA CYS A 61 -8.45 10.38 3.30
C CYS A 61 -7.86 10.20 4.71
N HIS A 62 -8.05 11.17 5.61
CA HIS A 62 -7.61 11.01 7.00
C HIS A 62 -8.34 9.88 7.72
N ALA A 63 -9.67 9.79 7.55
CA ALA A 63 -10.49 8.71 8.12
C ALA A 63 -10.05 7.34 7.60
N PHE A 64 -9.85 7.22 6.29
CA PHE A 64 -9.36 6.00 5.65
C PHE A 64 -8.00 5.58 6.20
N SER A 65 -7.01 6.48 6.24
CA SER A 65 -5.68 6.17 6.76
C SER A 65 -5.71 5.68 8.22
N ALA A 66 -6.52 6.32 9.06
CA ALA A 66 -6.66 5.94 10.47
C ALA A 66 -7.29 4.55 10.62
N LEU A 67 -8.31 4.24 9.82
CA LEU A 67 -8.96 2.93 9.82
C LEU A 67 -8.03 1.86 9.24
N ALA A 68 -7.37 2.14 8.11
CA ALA A 68 -6.56 1.18 7.38
C ALA A 68 -5.34 0.72 8.18
N ALA A 69 -4.78 1.60 9.01
CA ALA A 69 -3.70 1.26 9.95
C ALA A 69 -4.05 0.12 10.92
N THR A 70 -5.34 -0.14 11.16
CA THR A 70 -5.79 -1.19 12.10
C THR A 70 -6.74 -2.21 11.49
N GLY A 71 -7.39 -1.89 10.37
CA GLY A 71 -8.43 -2.68 9.74
C GLY A 71 -8.06 -3.31 8.40
N TRP A 72 -6.78 -3.27 8.00
CA TRP A 72 -6.31 -3.78 6.70
C TRP A 72 -6.60 -5.28 6.45
N GLN A 73 -6.83 -6.05 7.51
CA GLN A 73 -7.11 -7.50 7.43
C GLN A 73 -8.54 -7.83 6.99
N SER A 74 -9.42 -6.84 6.98
CA SER A 74 -10.83 -7.01 6.64
C SER A 74 -11.01 -7.04 5.11
N PRO A 75 -11.95 -7.82 4.56
CA PRO A 75 -12.32 -7.72 3.14
C PRO A 75 -12.75 -6.30 2.74
N ASP A 76 -13.30 -5.53 3.70
CA ASP A 76 -13.62 -4.10 3.56
C ASP A 76 -12.41 -3.26 3.06
N PHE A 77 -11.18 -3.67 3.40
CA PHE A 77 -9.99 -2.99 2.90
C PHE A 77 -9.79 -3.21 1.40
N ALA A 78 -9.99 -4.43 0.89
CA ALA A 78 -9.85 -4.73 -0.53
C ALA A 78 -10.90 -3.96 -1.35
N ASP A 79 -12.16 -3.99 -0.93
CA ASP A 79 -13.25 -3.23 -1.56
C ASP A 79 -12.96 -1.73 -1.57
N ALA A 80 -12.42 -1.20 -0.46
CA ALA A 80 -12.08 0.21 -0.39
C ALA A 80 -10.92 0.58 -1.33
N VAL A 81 -9.89 -0.26 -1.45
CA VAL A 81 -8.77 -0.04 -2.37
C VAL A 81 -9.23 -0.10 -3.82
N ASP A 82 -10.14 -1.02 -4.16
CA ASP A 82 -10.77 -1.10 -5.48
C ASP A 82 -11.44 0.23 -5.86
N VAL A 83 -12.26 0.78 -4.96
CA VAL A 83 -12.90 2.10 -5.15
C VAL A 83 -11.87 3.21 -5.30
N VAL A 84 -10.83 3.24 -4.46
CA VAL A 84 -9.78 4.28 -4.52
C VAL A 84 -9.09 4.31 -5.87
N TYR A 85 -8.75 3.14 -6.42
CA TYR A 85 -8.09 3.02 -7.71
C TYR A 85 -9.05 3.25 -8.88
N GLY A 86 -10.32 2.85 -8.75
CA GLY A 86 -11.37 3.13 -9.72
C GLY A 86 -11.75 4.61 -9.85
N CYS A 87 -11.70 5.40 -8.75
CA CYS A 87 -12.16 6.79 -8.75
C CYS A 87 -11.03 7.84 -8.91
N THR A 88 -9.76 7.44 -8.81
CA THR A 88 -8.62 8.36 -8.86
C THR A 88 -7.77 8.01 -10.07
N PRO A 89 -7.67 8.82 -11.14
CA PRO A 89 -6.82 8.49 -12.28
C PRO A 89 -5.32 8.66 -11.96
N PRO A 90 -4.42 7.94 -12.66
CA PRO A 90 -2.98 8.04 -12.44
C PRO A 90 -2.45 9.43 -12.83
N GLY A 91 -1.68 10.06 -11.93
CA GLY A 91 -1.01 11.35 -12.18
C GLY A 91 -1.82 12.60 -11.80
N GLY A 92 -2.93 12.44 -11.08
CA GLY A 92 -3.71 13.57 -10.54
C GLY A 92 -3.10 14.22 -9.30
N ASP A 93 -3.36 15.51 -9.09
CA ASP A 93 -2.74 16.38 -8.08
C ASP A 93 -3.06 16.04 -6.60
N GLN A 94 -3.77 14.95 -6.30
CA GLN A 94 -4.20 14.63 -4.92
C GLN A 94 -4.12 13.14 -4.58
N ASP A 95 -3.01 12.50 -4.93
CA ASP A 95 -2.63 11.10 -4.59
C ASP A 95 -2.62 10.76 -3.08
N GLY A 96 -3.15 11.59 -2.18
CA GLY A 96 -3.21 11.31 -0.75
C GLY A 96 -3.84 9.94 -0.44
N MET A 97 -4.93 9.62 -1.13
CA MET A 97 -5.66 8.35 -0.91
C MET A 97 -4.92 7.15 -1.50
N ARG A 98 -4.46 7.23 -2.76
CA ARG A 98 -3.64 6.19 -3.40
C ARG A 98 -2.35 5.94 -2.59
N ARG A 99 -1.65 6.99 -2.16
CA ARG A 99 -0.46 6.86 -1.31
C ARG A 99 -0.77 6.21 0.04
N ALA A 100 -1.89 6.59 0.68
CA ALA A 100 -2.30 5.98 1.94
C ALA A 100 -2.57 4.48 1.79
N ALA A 101 -3.30 4.09 0.74
CA ALA A 101 -3.54 2.69 0.40
C ALA A 101 -2.21 1.95 0.16
N VAL A 102 -1.36 2.47 -0.74
CA VAL A 102 -0.05 1.87 -1.06
C VAL A 102 0.83 1.72 0.18
N HIS A 103 0.84 2.70 1.07
CA HIS A 103 1.62 2.64 2.30
C HIS A 103 1.21 1.44 3.17
N VAL A 104 -0.10 1.29 3.45
CA VAL A 104 -0.63 0.17 4.23
C VAL A 104 -0.40 -1.16 3.52
N VAL A 105 -0.58 -1.19 2.20
CA VAL A 105 -0.29 -2.37 1.38
C VAL A 105 1.17 -2.78 1.49
N CYS A 106 2.11 -1.84 1.39
CA CYS A 106 3.54 -2.13 1.50
C CYS A 106 3.93 -2.64 2.89
N GLU A 107 3.35 -2.08 3.96
CA GLU A 107 3.61 -2.51 5.34
C GLU A 107 3.12 -3.95 5.60
N HIS A 108 2.00 -4.34 4.97
CA HIS A 108 1.34 -5.62 5.21
C HIS A 108 1.31 -6.55 3.99
N PHE A 109 2.15 -6.29 2.99
CA PHE A 109 2.07 -6.95 1.67
C PHE A 109 2.13 -8.47 1.76
N HIS A 110 2.99 -8.99 2.63
CA HIS A 110 3.16 -10.44 2.83
C HIS A 110 1.86 -11.13 3.24
N ALA A 111 1.05 -10.50 4.09
CA ALA A 111 -0.22 -11.05 4.56
C ALA A 111 -1.36 -10.78 3.57
N LEU A 112 -1.35 -9.60 2.94
CA LEU A 112 -2.35 -9.22 1.94
C LEU A 112 -2.25 -10.05 0.66
N ALA A 113 -1.04 -10.45 0.23
CA ALA A 113 -0.82 -11.25 -0.97
C ALA A 113 -1.41 -12.68 -0.87
N ASP A 114 -1.61 -13.16 0.34
CA ASP A 114 -2.24 -14.46 0.62
C ASP A 114 -3.78 -14.37 0.69
N MET A 115 -4.36 -13.16 0.73
CA MET A 115 -5.81 -12.95 0.77
C MET A 115 -6.39 -13.00 -0.66
N PRO A 116 -7.45 -13.79 -0.91
CA PRO A 116 -8.05 -13.91 -2.24
C PRO A 116 -8.65 -12.58 -2.71
N ASP A 117 -9.42 -11.90 -1.85
CA ASP A 117 -10.08 -10.64 -2.20
C ASP A 117 -9.08 -9.55 -2.62
N PHE A 118 -7.94 -9.48 -1.93
CA PHE A 118 -6.89 -8.50 -2.26
C PHE A 118 -6.12 -8.88 -3.54
N ARG A 119 -5.98 -10.17 -3.83
CA ARG A 119 -5.39 -10.64 -5.09
C ARG A 119 -6.23 -10.19 -6.28
N ASP A 120 -7.55 -10.32 -6.19
CA ASP A 120 -8.47 -9.90 -7.25
C ASP A 120 -8.33 -8.39 -7.53
N VAL A 121 -8.13 -7.58 -6.48
CA VAL A 121 -7.85 -6.13 -6.60
C VAL A 121 -6.51 -5.86 -7.30
N LEU A 122 -5.45 -6.60 -6.94
CA LEU A 122 -4.13 -6.48 -7.59
C LEU A 122 -4.17 -6.86 -9.08
N GLU A 123 -4.98 -7.85 -9.44
CA GLU A 123 -5.18 -8.30 -10.83
C GLU A 123 -6.03 -7.30 -11.62
N THR A 124 -7.02 -6.68 -10.99
CA THR A 124 -7.90 -5.67 -11.59
C THR A 124 -7.17 -4.35 -11.84
N HIS A 125 -6.35 -3.91 -10.87
CA HIS A 125 -5.66 -2.61 -10.90
C HIS A 125 -4.15 -2.77 -11.09
N ALA A 126 -3.72 -2.91 -12.34
CA ALA A 126 -2.29 -3.03 -12.67
C ALA A 126 -1.46 -1.80 -12.24
N ASP A 127 -2.09 -0.63 -12.14
CA ASP A 127 -1.47 0.59 -11.64
C ASP A 127 -1.25 0.56 -10.12
N LEU A 128 -2.07 -0.14 -9.32
CA LEU A 128 -1.79 -0.43 -7.91
C LEU A 128 -0.50 -1.24 -7.78
N ALA A 129 -0.37 -2.33 -8.55
CA ALA A 129 0.83 -3.17 -8.52
C ALA A 129 2.09 -2.36 -8.91
N LYS A 130 1.98 -1.50 -9.92
CA LYS A 130 3.04 -0.57 -10.32
C LYS A 130 3.40 0.41 -9.19
N ASP A 131 2.41 1.01 -8.53
CA ASP A 131 2.63 1.97 -7.45
C ASP A 131 3.28 1.31 -6.23
N VAL A 132 2.85 0.09 -5.86
CA VAL A 132 3.47 -0.74 -4.81
C VAL A 132 4.92 -1.06 -5.17
N LEU A 133 5.20 -1.49 -6.41
CA LEU A 133 6.56 -1.79 -6.85
C LEU A 133 7.47 -0.56 -6.75
N TYR A 134 7.02 0.60 -7.24
CA TYR A 134 7.80 1.83 -7.14
C TYR A 134 7.96 2.30 -5.68
N HIS A 135 6.95 2.12 -4.84
CA HIS A 135 7.04 2.47 -3.43
C HIS A 135 8.07 1.60 -2.70
N LEU A 136 8.01 0.28 -2.90
CA LEU A 136 8.99 -0.65 -2.34
C LEU A 136 10.41 -0.37 -2.86
N ALA A 137 10.56 -0.07 -4.16
CA ALA A 137 11.84 0.33 -4.73
C ALA A 137 12.38 1.65 -4.16
N ARG A 138 11.51 2.58 -3.76
CA ARG A 138 11.92 3.82 -3.08
C ARG A 138 12.30 3.60 -1.63
N LEU A 139 11.59 2.73 -0.92
CA LEU A 139 11.94 2.34 0.46
C LEU A 139 13.25 1.55 0.50
N ASN A 140 13.53 0.81 -0.58
CA ASN A 140 14.76 0.05 -0.73
C ASN A 140 15.44 0.40 -2.07
N PRO A 141 16.07 1.59 -2.19
CA PRO A 141 16.68 2.06 -3.44
C PRO A 141 17.85 1.18 -3.88
N GLY A 142 18.40 0.40 -2.95
CA GLY A 142 19.40 -0.62 -3.21
C GLY A 142 18.84 -2.03 -3.33
N GLY A 143 17.55 -2.29 -3.12
CA GLY A 143 16.86 -3.60 -3.16
C GLY A 143 17.62 -4.78 -2.52
N LEU A 144 17.27 -5.25 -1.33
CA LEU A 144 17.98 -6.41 -0.76
C LEU A 144 17.57 -7.72 -1.46
N ILE A 145 18.50 -8.35 -2.17
CA ILE A 145 18.39 -9.75 -2.60
C ILE A 145 18.96 -10.63 -1.48
N ARG A 146 18.11 -11.48 -0.90
CA ARG A 146 18.57 -12.56 -0.02
C ARG A 146 19.25 -13.64 -0.84
N LYS A 147 20.55 -13.84 -0.64
CA LYS A 147 21.34 -14.89 -1.30
C LYS A 147 21.93 -15.85 -0.27
N ASN A 148 22.00 -17.12 -0.65
CA ASN A 148 22.69 -18.15 0.11
C ASN A 148 24.16 -18.13 -0.27
N TYR A 149 25.04 -18.04 0.73
CA TYR A 149 26.47 -18.14 0.56
C TYR A 149 27.06 -19.21 1.47
N GLN A 150 28.13 -19.84 1.03
CA GLN A 150 28.89 -20.74 1.87
C GLN A 150 29.92 -19.93 2.67
N CYS A 151 29.87 -20.01 3.98
CA CYS A 151 30.87 -19.46 4.86
C CYS A 151 31.99 -20.49 5.07
N TRP A 152 33.25 -20.06 4.89
CA TRP A 152 34.45 -20.88 5.02
C TRP A 152 35.28 -20.50 6.26
N SER A 153 34.63 -20.07 7.33
CA SER A 153 35.34 -19.72 8.57
C SER A 153 35.91 -20.97 9.24
N LYS A 154 37.19 -20.93 9.64
CA LYS A 154 37.85 -22.00 10.41
C LYS A 154 37.13 -22.33 11.72
N LYS A 155 36.33 -21.40 12.28
CA LYS A 155 35.60 -21.57 13.54
C LYS A 155 34.35 -22.45 13.42
N LEU A 156 33.69 -22.42 12.27
CA LEU A 156 32.36 -23.04 12.07
C LEU A 156 32.36 -24.11 10.97
N GLY A 157 33.47 -24.28 10.24
CA GLY A 157 33.51 -25.16 9.06
C GLY A 157 32.67 -24.61 7.91
N ASN A 158 32.49 -25.43 6.86
CA ASN A 158 31.69 -25.10 5.70
C ASN A 158 30.20 -25.12 6.06
N HIS A 159 29.56 -23.95 6.15
CA HIS A 159 28.12 -23.84 6.43
C HIS A 159 27.47 -22.78 5.53
N PHE A 160 26.19 -22.98 5.21
CA PHE A 160 25.44 -22.01 4.43
C PHE A 160 24.85 -20.92 5.32
N VAL A 161 24.97 -19.67 4.87
CA VAL A 161 24.38 -18.48 5.49
C VAL A 161 23.55 -17.71 4.49
N GLN A 162 22.46 -17.13 4.97
CA GLN A 162 21.66 -16.18 4.21
C GLN A 162 22.20 -14.77 4.47
N LEU A 163 22.59 -14.08 3.40
CA LEU A 163 23.00 -12.69 3.44
C LEU A 163 22.05 -11.87 2.58
N ASP A 164 21.64 -10.73 3.11
CA ASP A 164 20.89 -9.72 2.37
C ASP A 164 21.90 -8.82 1.65
N VAL A 165 21.79 -8.75 0.32
CA VAL A 165 22.75 -8.05 -0.56
C VAL A 165 22.00 -7.03 -1.39
N ASP A 166 22.47 -5.79 -1.44
CA ASP A 166 21.86 -4.78 -2.31
C ASP A 166 21.87 -5.25 -3.79
N LEU A 167 20.73 -5.11 -4.46
CA LEU A 167 20.50 -5.12 -5.90
C LEU A 167 21.45 -4.11 -6.53
N GLY A 168 22.44 -4.63 -7.26
CA GLY A 168 23.49 -3.81 -7.87
C GLY A 168 24.67 -3.51 -6.93
N ALA A 169 24.77 -4.18 -5.78
CA ALA A 169 25.95 -4.10 -4.92
C ALA A 169 27.23 -4.32 -5.73
N SER A 170 28.18 -3.40 -5.55
CA SER A 170 29.51 -3.55 -6.15
C SER A 170 30.22 -4.77 -5.56
N LEU A 171 31.16 -5.36 -6.30
CA LEU A 171 32.00 -6.45 -5.81
C LEU A 171 32.80 -6.07 -4.53
N GLY A 172 32.97 -4.77 -4.25
CA GLY A 172 33.64 -4.26 -3.05
C GLY A 172 32.73 -4.10 -1.83
N THR A 173 31.41 -4.31 -1.94
CA THR A 173 30.47 -4.19 -0.82
C THR A 173 30.82 -5.21 0.26
N VAL A 174 30.95 -4.76 1.51
CA VAL A 174 31.32 -5.60 2.65
C VAL A 174 30.06 -6.15 3.32
N LEU A 175 29.96 -7.47 3.39
CA LEU A 175 28.90 -8.21 4.04
C LEU A 175 29.47 -9.00 5.23
N VAL A 176 28.76 -8.98 6.35
CA VAL A 176 29.18 -9.68 7.57
C VAL A 176 28.42 -10.99 7.70
N CYS A 177 29.15 -12.08 7.92
CA CYS A 177 28.52 -13.37 8.23
C CYS A 177 27.82 -13.32 9.59
N PRO A 178 26.51 -13.63 9.71
CA PRO A 178 25.80 -13.57 10.98
C PRO A 178 26.30 -14.59 12.01
N GLN A 179 26.91 -15.70 11.56
CA GLN A 179 27.39 -16.76 12.44
C GLN A 179 28.85 -16.55 12.89
N CYS A 180 29.75 -16.26 11.95
CA CYS A 180 31.17 -16.11 12.27
C CYS A 180 31.60 -14.66 12.56
N GLN A 181 30.73 -13.68 12.27
CA GLN A 181 30.95 -12.24 12.48
C GLN A 181 32.19 -11.69 11.76
N VAL A 182 32.64 -12.36 10.71
CA VAL A 182 33.77 -11.92 9.88
C VAL A 182 33.24 -11.09 8.70
N PRO A 183 33.68 -9.82 8.55
CA PRO A 183 33.37 -9.01 7.37
C PRO A 183 34.13 -9.51 6.15
N ARG A 184 33.45 -9.63 5.00
CA ARG A 184 34.04 -10.03 3.72
C ARG A 184 33.39 -9.28 2.58
N THR A 185 34.12 -9.08 1.49
CA THR A 185 33.59 -8.43 0.29
C THR A 185 32.65 -9.35 -0.48
N LEU A 186 31.70 -8.77 -1.21
CA LEU A 186 30.78 -9.51 -2.06
C LEU A 186 31.51 -10.36 -3.10
N LYS A 187 32.66 -9.87 -3.61
CA LYS A 187 33.55 -10.65 -4.48
C LYS A 187 34.00 -11.95 -3.83
N GLU A 188 34.47 -11.90 -2.58
CA GLU A 188 34.92 -13.08 -1.85
C GLU A 188 33.76 -14.07 -1.65
N TRP A 189 32.58 -13.58 -1.27
CA TRP A 189 31.39 -14.41 -1.10
C TRP A 189 30.97 -15.12 -2.39
N GLN A 190 31.07 -14.45 -3.54
CA GLN A 190 30.75 -15.03 -4.85
C GLN A 190 31.81 -16.02 -5.34
N MET A 191 33.11 -15.74 -5.12
CA MET A 191 34.19 -16.63 -5.54
C MET A 191 34.21 -17.93 -4.75
N ALA A 192 33.76 -17.94 -3.50
CA ALA A 192 33.70 -19.16 -2.69
C ALA A 192 32.57 -20.13 -3.07
N LEU A 193 31.68 -19.72 -3.97
CA LEU A 193 30.65 -20.59 -4.56
C LEU A 193 31.18 -21.36 -5.81
N LEU A 194 32.38 -21.04 -6.30
CA LEU A 194 33.10 -21.73 -7.39
C LEU A 194 34.18 -22.65 -6.83
#